data_AF-A0A518V1Z2-F1
#
_entry.id   AF-A0A518V1Z2-F1
#
_cell.length_a   1.000
_cell.length_b   1.000
_cell.length_c   1.000
_cell.angle_alpha   90.00
_cell.angle_beta   90.00
_cell.angle_gamma   90.00
#
_symmetry.space_group_name_H-M   'P 1'
#
loop_
_entity.id
_entity.type
_entity.pdbx_description
1 polymer ?
#
loop_
_entity_poly.entity_id
_entity_poly.type
_entity_poly.pdbx_seq_one_letter_code
_entity_poly.pdbx_strand_id
1 'polypeptide(L)'
;MLTGCFEVTRHKQHGLLAVSWLLNDDERIWEFKVPVKEYHSGSYIAINALLEEVNERSIKAITILGSNHLVMNQISGVWQVKNSKLYDLWLEAKAIYQEIPHIHFERLVLQQNVDDQQRENSYLKFDEDEDYQEAVISFY
;
A
#
# COMPACT_ATOMS: atom_id res chain seq x y z
N MET A 1 2.93 8.15 -17.25
CA MET A 1 3.51 6.88 -16.74
C MET A 1 2.66 6.41 -15.58
N LEU A 2 2.22 5.15 -15.59
CA LEU A 2 1.38 4.62 -14.51
C LEU A 2 2.23 4.03 -13.41
N THR A 3 1.97 4.49 -12.18
CA THR A 3 2.65 4.05 -10.97
C THR A 3 1.61 3.66 -9.94
N GLY A 4 1.66 2.42 -9.47
CA GLY A 4 0.88 1.95 -8.34
C GLY A 4 1.71 2.03 -7.07
N CYS A 5 1.10 2.40 -5.96
CA CYS A 5 1.75 2.46 -4.66
C CYS A 5 0.91 1.69 -3.65
N PHE A 6 1.52 0.91 -2.77
CA PHE A 6 0.82 0.26 -1.65
C PHE A 6 1.64 0.30 -0.37
N GLU A 7 0.98 0.50 0.77
CA GLU A 7 1.63 0.55 2.07
C GLU A 7 0.68 0.18 3.21
N VAL A 8 1.24 -0.14 4.38
CA VAL A 8 0.51 -0.06 5.65
C VAL A 8 1.06 1.07 6.50
N THR A 9 0.23 2.05 6.81
CA THR A 9 0.57 3.22 7.63
C THR A 9 -0.14 3.19 8.98
N ARG A 10 0.32 4.00 9.93
CA ARG A 10 -0.28 4.14 11.26
C ARG A 10 -1.07 5.45 11.35
N HIS A 11 -2.36 5.33 11.65
CA HIS A 11 -3.29 6.42 11.89
C HIS A 11 -3.57 6.58 13.39
N LYS A 12 -3.66 7.82 13.88
CA LYS A 12 -3.91 8.10 15.31
C LYS A 12 -5.22 7.49 15.80
N GLN A 13 -6.30 7.65 15.01
CA GLN A 13 -7.64 7.18 15.38
C GLN A 13 -7.90 5.70 15.05
N HIS A 14 -7.33 5.16 13.97
CA HIS A 14 -7.73 3.86 13.40
C HIS A 14 -6.68 2.75 13.57
N GLY A 15 -5.53 3.06 14.18
CA GLY A 15 -4.45 2.08 14.31
C GLY A 15 -3.71 1.89 12.99
N LEU A 16 -3.69 0.68 12.43
CA LEU A 16 -3.06 0.43 11.14
C LEU A 16 -4.06 0.60 10.00
N LEU A 17 -3.60 1.20 8.90
CA LEU A 17 -4.36 1.37 7.67
C LEU A 17 -3.59 0.76 6.50
N ALA A 18 -4.25 -0.10 5.73
CA ALA A 18 -3.81 -0.50 4.40
C ALA A 18 -4.21 0.60 3.42
N VAL A 19 -3.26 1.08 2.62
CA VAL A 19 -3.44 2.16 1.67
C VAL A 19 -2.83 1.82 0.33
N SER A 20 -3.52 2.22 -0.74
CA SER A 20 -3.02 2.11 -2.11
C SER A 20 -3.43 3.29 -2.96
N TRP A 21 -2.59 3.62 -3.95
CA TRP A 21 -2.91 4.63 -4.95
C TRP A 21 -2.50 4.19 -6.34
N LEU A 22 -3.20 4.73 -7.33
CA LEU A 22 -2.77 4.70 -8.72
C LEU A 22 -2.47 6.13 -9.14
N LEU A 23 -1.28 6.33 -9.71
CA LEU A 23 -0.80 7.60 -10.20
C LEU A 23 -0.66 7.54 -11.73
N ASN A 24 -0.95 8.64 -12.40
CA ASN A 24 -0.59 8.87 -13.80
C ASN A 24 0.23 10.16 -13.90
N ASP A 25 1.51 10.04 -14.24
CA ASP A 25 2.43 11.19 -14.28
C ASP A 25 2.39 12.00 -12.97
N ASP A 26 2.51 11.29 -11.84
CA ASP A 26 2.47 11.78 -10.45
C ASP A 26 1.12 12.34 -9.98
N GLU A 27 0.11 12.41 -10.86
CA GLU A 27 -1.26 12.76 -10.48
C GLU A 27 -2.00 11.55 -9.91
N ARG A 28 -2.57 11.68 -8.71
CA ARG A 28 -3.38 10.62 -8.08
C ARG A 28 -4.72 10.51 -8.79
N ILE A 29 -4.96 9.36 -9.43
CA ILE A 29 -6.17 9.07 -10.21
C ILE A 29 -7.06 8.00 -9.57
N TRP A 30 -6.62 7.42 -8.45
CA TRP A 30 -7.38 6.49 -7.62
C TRP A 30 -6.74 6.31 -6.24
N GLU A 31 -7.57 6.00 -5.25
CA GLU A 31 -7.16 5.74 -3.88
C GLU A 31 -8.00 4.64 -3.22
N PHE A 32 -7.34 3.87 -2.36
CA PHE A 32 -7.95 2.90 -1.46
C PHE A 32 -7.35 3.02 -0.07
N LYS A 33 -8.20 2.95 0.96
CA LYS A 33 -7.81 3.05 2.37
C LYS A 33 -8.77 2.25 3.25
N VAL A 34 -8.25 1.29 4.02
CA VAL A 34 -9.06 0.51 4.98
C VAL A 34 -8.30 0.24 6.28
N PRO A 35 -8.98 0.21 7.45
CA PRO A 35 -8.39 -0.24 8.69
C PRO A 35 -8.01 -1.72 8.67
N VAL A 36 -6.85 -2.04 9.23
CA VAL A 36 -6.33 -3.40 9.31
C VAL A 36 -5.73 -3.68 10.68
N LYS A 37 -5.62 -4.96 11.03
CA LYS A 37 -5.10 -5.38 12.35
C LYS A 37 -3.62 -5.75 12.32
N GLU A 38 -3.14 -6.32 11.22
CA GLU A 38 -1.77 -6.84 11.10
C GLU A 38 -1.08 -6.32 9.85
N TYR A 39 0.20 -5.96 9.98
CA TYR A 39 0.99 -5.32 8.93
C TYR A 39 1.09 -6.15 7.64
N HIS A 40 1.46 -7.43 7.72
CA HIS A 40 1.63 -8.26 6.51
C HIS A 40 0.31 -8.54 5.80
N SER A 41 -0.76 -8.87 6.54
CA SER A 41 -2.09 -9.04 5.95
C SER A 41 -2.60 -7.73 5.34
N GLY A 42 -2.33 -6.59 6.00
CA GLY A 42 -2.71 -5.27 5.49
C GLY A 42 -1.97 -4.91 4.21
N SER A 43 -0.68 -5.25 4.09
CA SER A 43 0.07 -5.03 2.86
C SER A 43 -0.47 -5.87 1.71
N TYR A 44 -0.90 -7.11 1.98
CA TYR A 44 -1.61 -7.93 0.99
C TYR A 44 -2.96 -7.34 0.59
N ILE A 45 -3.75 -6.86 1.55
CA ILE A 45 -5.04 -6.20 1.28
C ILE A 45 -4.83 -4.96 0.39
N ALA A 46 -3.83 -4.14 0.71
CA ALA A 46 -3.49 -2.95 -0.07
C ALA A 46 -3.12 -3.31 -1.52
N ILE A 47 -2.19 -4.24 -1.72
CA ILE A 47 -1.77 -4.62 -3.07
C ILE A 47 -2.87 -5.36 -3.85
N ASN A 48 -3.73 -6.15 -3.20
CA ASN A 48 -4.88 -6.78 -3.87
C ASN A 48 -5.80 -5.71 -4.45
N ALA A 49 -6.20 -4.73 -3.64
CA ALA A 49 -7.04 -3.63 -4.11
C ALA A 49 -6.40 -2.86 -5.28
N LEU A 50 -5.09 -2.62 -5.22
CA LEU A 50 -4.36 -1.98 -6.32
C LEU A 50 -4.34 -2.84 -7.59
N LEU A 51 -4.07 -4.14 -7.48
CA LEU A 51 -4.02 -5.05 -8.61
C LEU A 51 -5.40 -5.22 -9.25
N GLU A 52 -6.46 -5.31 -8.43
CA GLU A 52 -7.85 -5.31 -8.88
C GLU A 52 -8.15 -4.07 -9.72
N GLU A 53 -7.85 -2.88 -9.20
CA GLU A 53 -8.05 -1.62 -9.93
C GLU A 53 -7.26 -1.59 -11.26
N VAL A 54 -6.00 -2.04 -11.24
CA VAL A 54 -5.15 -2.12 -12.44
C VAL A 54 -5.76 -3.05 -13.49
N ASN A 55 -6.28 -4.19 -13.05
CA ASN A 55 -6.92 -5.17 -13.92
C ASN A 55 -8.28 -4.68 -14.46
N GLU A 56 -9.10 -4.05 -13.62
CA GLU A 56 -10.38 -3.45 -14.02
C GLU A 56 -10.19 -2.37 -15.09
N ARG A 57 -9.14 -1.56 -14.97
CA ARG A 57 -8.76 -0.55 -15.99
C ARG A 57 -8.06 -1.15 -17.21
N SER A 58 -7.87 -2.47 -17.26
CA SER A 58 -7.15 -3.17 -18.34
C SER A 58 -5.73 -2.64 -18.57
N ILE A 59 -5.07 -2.15 -17.52
CA ILE A 59 -3.70 -1.63 -17.60
C ILE A 59 -2.73 -2.79 -17.83
N LYS A 60 -1.87 -2.66 -18.84
CA LYS A 60 -0.92 -3.71 -19.24
C LYS A 60 0.52 -3.47 -18.82
N ALA A 61 0.84 -2.24 -18.44
CA ALA A 61 2.17 -1.84 -17.98
C ALA A 61 2.08 -0.90 -16.78
N ILE A 62 2.75 -1.24 -15.70
CA ILE A 62 2.74 -0.46 -14.45
C ILE A 62 3.99 -0.75 -13.61
N THR A 63 4.51 0.29 -12.96
CA THR A 63 5.48 0.13 -11.87
C THR A 63 4.74 0.17 -10.54
N ILE A 64 4.92 -0.84 -9.70
CA ILE A 64 4.35 -0.90 -8.35
C ILE A 64 5.45 -0.63 -7.30
N LEU A 65 5.19 0.36 -6.45
CA LEU A 65 6.03 0.77 -5.35
C LEU A 65 5.45 0.25 -4.03
N GLY A 66 6.28 -0.37 -3.19
CA GLY A 66 5.90 -0.72 -1.82
C GLY A 66 7.11 -0.90 -0.90
N SER A 67 6.91 -0.80 0.42
CA SER A 67 7.99 -1.00 1.39
C SER A 67 8.05 -2.43 1.99
N ASN A 68 6.99 -3.23 1.80
CA ASN A 68 6.91 -4.59 2.35
C ASN A 68 7.54 -5.62 1.40
N HIS A 69 8.85 -5.78 1.52
CA HIS A 69 9.66 -6.73 0.73
C HIS A 69 9.14 -8.16 0.73
N LEU A 70 8.59 -8.63 1.86
CA LEU A 70 8.07 -9.97 1.96
C LEU A 70 6.89 -10.18 1.00
N VAL A 71 5.94 -9.24 0.98
CA VAL A 71 4.76 -9.31 0.12
C VAL A 71 5.17 -9.20 -1.35
N MET A 72 6.03 -8.23 -1.68
CA MET A 72 6.51 -8.04 -3.06
C MET A 72 7.23 -9.28 -3.61
N ASN A 73 8.13 -9.88 -2.81
CA ASN A 73 8.87 -11.08 -3.23
C ASN A 73 7.99 -12.33 -3.28
N GLN A 74 6.95 -12.42 -2.45
CA GLN A 74 6.01 -13.54 -2.50
C GLN A 74 5.10 -13.45 -3.73
N ILE A 75 4.57 -12.28 -4.05
CA ILE A 75 3.71 -12.08 -5.23
C ILE A 75 4.49 -12.28 -6.52
N SER A 76 5.71 -11.74 -6.62
CA SER A 76 6.58 -11.95 -7.79
C SER A 76 7.04 -13.42 -7.93
N GLY A 77 6.82 -14.26 -6.92
CA GLY A 77 7.17 -15.67 -6.93
C GLY A 77 8.63 -15.97 -6.58
N VAL A 78 9.38 -14.96 -6.13
CA VAL A 78 10.77 -15.12 -5.65
C VAL A 78 10.77 -15.89 -4.32
N TRP A 79 9.81 -15.61 -3.43
CA TRP A 79 9.68 -16.27 -2.13
C TRP A 79 8.39 -17.08 -2.04
N GLN A 80 8.45 -18.20 -1.31
CA GLN A 80 7.27 -19.01 -1.02
C GLN A 80 6.47 -18.44 0.16
N VAL A 81 5.15 -18.56 0.11
CA VAL A 81 4.26 -18.26 1.23
C VAL A 81 4.16 -19.48 2.14
N LYS A 82 4.65 -19.34 3.38
CA LYS A 82 4.62 -20.41 4.39
C LYS A 82 3.52 -20.22 5.44
N ASN A 83 3.05 -18.99 5.62
CA ASN A 83 2.00 -18.68 6.57
C ASN A 83 0.65 -18.91 5.92
N SER A 84 -0.12 -19.88 6.42
CA SER A 84 -1.43 -20.22 5.89
C SER A 84 -2.41 -19.05 5.91
N LYS A 85 -2.32 -18.15 6.91
CA LYS A 85 -3.17 -16.95 6.98
C LYS A 85 -2.93 -15.95 5.84
N LEU A 86 -1.75 -15.99 5.23
CA LEU A 86 -1.39 -15.12 4.11
C LEU A 86 -1.60 -15.80 2.76
N TYR A 87 -1.85 -17.12 2.75
CA TYR A 87 -1.90 -17.91 1.53
C TYR A 87 -3.08 -17.49 0.65
N ASP A 88 -4.26 -17.33 1.24
CA ASP A 88 -5.46 -16.95 0.48
C ASP A 88 -5.30 -15.56 -0.15
N LEU A 89 -4.84 -14.58 0.63
CA LEU A 89 -4.55 -13.22 0.14
C LEU A 89 -3.48 -13.21 -0.95
N TRP A 90 -2.44 -14.03 -0.80
CA TRP A 90 -1.41 -14.19 -1.82
C TRP A 90 -1.95 -14.84 -3.09
N LEU A 91 -2.82 -15.84 -2.96
CA LEU A 91 -3.39 -16.55 -4.10
C LEU A 91 -4.24 -15.60 -4.95
N GLU A 92 -5.05 -14.76 -4.31
CA GLU A 92 -5.80 -13.67 -4.95
C GLU A 92 -4.86 -12.70 -5.68
N ALA A 93 -3.84 -12.19 -4.98
CA ALA A 93 -2.85 -11.29 -5.55
C ALA A 93 -2.16 -11.90 -6.78
N LYS A 94 -1.79 -13.17 -6.66
CA LYS A 94 -1.00 -13.89 -7.66
C LYS A 94 -1.80 -14.13 -8.92
N ALA A 95 -3.08 -14.47 -8.77
CA ALA A 95 -3.97 -14.69 -9.91
C ALA A 95 -4.07 -13.43 -10.78
N ILE A 96 -4.24 -12.25 -10.16
CA ILE A 96 -4.34 -10.98 -10.90
C ILE A 96 -2.98 -10.55 -11.44
N TYR A 97 -1.91 -10.70 -10.64
CA TYR A 97 -0.54 -10.38 -11.06
C TYR A 97 -0.14 -11.09 -12.36
N GLN A 98 -0.57 -12.33 -12.57
CA GLN A 98 -0.25 -13.11 -13.78
C GLN A 98 -0.92 -12.58 -15.05
N GLU A 99 -1.98 -11.79 -14.92
CA GLU A 99 -2.74 -11.22 -16.06
C GLU A 99 -2.19 -9.86 -16.54
N ILE A 100 -1.19 -9.30 -15.83
CA ILE A 100 -0.59 -7.98 -16.11
C ILE A 100 0.80 -8.20 -16.75
N PRO A 101 0.96 -8.02 -18.09
CA PRO A 101 2.18 -8.43 -18.80
C PRO A 101 3.47 -7.70 -18.41
N HIS A 102 3.37 -6.40 -18.13
CA HIS A 102 4.53 -5.54 -17.87
C HIS A 102 4.43 -4.88 -16.50
N ILE A 103 4.32 -5.72 -15.47
CA ILE A 103 4.35 -5.30 -14.07
C ILE A 103 5.79 -5.32 -13.53
N HIS A 104 6.24 -4.20 -12.98
CA HIS A 104 7.54 -4.11 -12.30
C HIS A 104 7.33 -3.74 -10.84
N PHE A 105 8.18 -4.26 -9.96
CA PHE A 105 8.17 -3.96 -8.55
C PHE A 105 9.42 -3.19 -8.19
N GLU A 106 9.24 -2.03 -7.55
CA GLU A 106 10.35 -1.25 -7.00
C GLU A 106 10.13 -0.98 -5.53
N ARG A 107 11.23 -0.90 -4.78
CA ARG A 107 11.18 -0.59 -3.36
C ARG A 107 10.80 0.87 -3.20
N LEU A 108 9.71 1.10 -2.46
CA LEU A 108 9.39 2.42 -1.95
C LEU A 108 10.35 2.76 -0.79
N VAL A 109 11.11 3.83 -0.97
CA VAL A 109 12.01 4.36 0.07
C VAL A 109 11.25 5.44 0.84
N LEU A 110 10.84 5.10 2.05
CA LEU A 110 10.17 6.03 2.96
C LEU A 110 11.24 6.89 3.67
N GLN A 111 11.04 8.21 3.72
CA GLN A 111 11.87 9.06 4.55
C GLN A 111 11.42 8.90 6.01
N GLN A 112 12.38 8.67 6.91
CA GLN A 112 12.11 8.67 8.35
C GLN A 112 12.28 10.10 8.85
N ASN A 113 11.18 10.73 9.25
CA ASN A 113 11.25 11.90 10.12
C ASN A 113 11.45 11.40 11.56
N VAL A 114 12.50 11.89 12.21
CA VAL A 114 13.04 11.35 13.48
C VAL A 114 12.19 11.75 14.69
N ASP A 115 11.35 12.78 14.55
CA ASP A 115 10.63 13.40 15.67
C ASP A 115 9.21 12.85 15.90
N ASP A 116 8.61 12.20 14.90
CA ASP A 116 7.33 11.51 15.03
C ASP A 116 7.49 10.11 14.48
N GLN A 117 6.95 9.09 15.14
CA GLN A 117 6.98 7.68 14.69
C GLN A 117 6.16 7.43 13.40
N GLN A 118 6.07 8.42 12.50
CA GLN A 118 5.38 8.40 11.23
C GLN A 118 6.41 8.28 10.12
N ARG A 119 6.27 7.25 9.28
CA ARG A 119 7.02 7.14 8.04
C ARG A 119 6.32 8.01 7.02
N GLU A 120 6.98 9.08 6.60
CA GLU A 120 6.41 10.03 5.64
C GLU A 120 6.89 9.66 4.23
N ASN A 121 5.94 9.56 3.31
CA ASN A 121 6.21 9.43 1.88
C ASN A 121 5.69 10.71 1.24
N SER A 122 6.42 11.28 0.29
CA SER A 122 5.94 12.44 -0.49
C SER A 122 4.60 12.15 -1.18
N TYR A 123 4.30 10.89 -1.48
CA TYR A 123 3.00 10.43 -2.02
C TYR A 123 1.93 10.16 -0.94
N LEU A 124 2.33 9.98 0.34
CA LEU A 124 1.48 9.86 1.54
C LEU A 124 1.08 11.22 2.11
N LYS A 125 1.28 12.33 1.40
CA LYS A 125 0.65 13.58 1.82
C LYS A 125 -0.86 13.36 1.79
N PHE A 126 -1.41 13.16 2.99
CA PHE A 126 -2.83 13.29 3.24
C PHE A 126 -3.14 14.76 2.98
N ASP A 127 -4.27 15.03 2.32
CA ASP A 127 -4.72 16.42 2.21
C ASP A 127 -4.74 17.01 3.62
N GLU A 128 -4.05 18.14 3.80
CA GLU A 128 -3.84 18.80 5.09
C GLU A 128 -5.17 19.19 5.77
N ASP A 129 -6.30 19.04 5.09
CA ASP A 129 -7.63 19.46 5.55
C ASP A 129 -8.46 18.37 6.28
N GLU A 130 -7.99 17.11 6.40
CA GLU A 130 -8.79 16.06 7.07
C GLU A 130 -8.38 15.66 8.50
N ASP A 131 -7.32 16.23 9.12
CA ASP A 131 -7.00 15.84 10.52
C ASP A 131 -6.19 16.87 11.33
N TYR A 132 -6.57 18.16 11.29
CA TYR A 132 -6.19 19.13 12.33
C TYR A 132 -7.34 19.31 13.34
N GLN A 133 -7.54 18.31 14.20
CA GLN A 133 -8.13 18.54 15.52
C GLN A 133 -7.02 18.25 16.54
N GLU A 134 -6.31 19.30 16.93
CA GLU A 134 -5.45 19.31 18.11
C GLU A 134 -6.25 18.78 19.30
N ALA A 135 -5.90 17.58 19.77
CA ALA A 135 -6.28 17.18 21.12
C ALA A 135 -5.35 17.88 22.10
N VAL A 136 -5.73 19.11 22.49
CA VAL A 136 -5.25 19.76 23.69
C VAL A 136 -5.63 18.89 24.88
N ILE A 137 -4.67 18.16 25.44
CA ILE A 137 -4.85 17.49 26.73
C ILE A 137 -4.58 18.53 27.80
N SER A 138 -5.65 19.12 28.35
CA SER A 138 -5.60 19.85 29.62
C SER A 138 -5.49 18.85 30.77
N PHE A 139 -4.46 19.01 31.60
CA PHE A 139 -4.34 18.35 32.89
C PHE A 139 -5.23 19.04 33.93
N TYR A 140 -6.08 18.27 34.60
CA TYR A 140 -6.54 18.53 35.97
C TYR A 140 -6.55 17.22 36.74
#